data_AF-A0A7R9H432-F1
#
_entry.id   AF-A0A7R9H432-F1
#
_cell.length_a   1.000
_cell.length_b   1.000
_cell.length_c   1.000
_cell.angle_alpha   90.00
_cell.angle_beta   90.00
_cell.angle_gamma   90.00
#
_symmetry.space_group_name_H-M   'P 1'
#
loop_
_entity.id
_entity.type
_entity.pdbx_description
1 polymer ?
#
loop_
_entity_poly.entity_id
_entity_poly.type
_entity_poly.pdbx_seq_one_letter_code
_entity_poly.pdbx_strand_id
1 'polypeptide(L)'
;CFEDVEKQQLEHMLNEWKQEQQRALNTLLGAPEDFNIGLEHQTSVLGDSVGGVLKSLLDSQEMAYAKEIITYNRFIIQGTVRPSLVQKLSEVADSLNNKKVSELWEMVRYMTQVPAQASGDPLLFRRSKALQTALISQAKKYLQDRYKSYMNNVVTGNLKEAQRGGVPGTYPLVRSFVNIRVPQGLAGLEDGMVDDQPVWALIYYCLRCGDIKAALHCVHRASPQVKEFSTILQDIEKSPDQKLNPQAEAFLQRQYRQQIKHMTDPYKRAVYSVISACDIEYDHPEVAKAADDYLWFKLWQIREEPLLPLGEPHSGEKLTYTHLQSLILEEYGESHYNAQEKPLVYYQVLFLTGQFEAALEFLFRVDKFRVHAVHMAMAMHQQNLLALPTAFDASLLTEDSKYRGAARRLNYARLIILYVRRFETTDIKEALNYYYFLREIKGPEDENLFAMCVADLAQETQQFAVLFGHLRQDGCRVPGLIDTFQGAQVDPLFVIEKAASVSEERGLTEDAINLYDLSGVSVLD
;
A
#
# COMPACT_ATOMS: atom_id res chain seq x y z
N CYS A 1 -4.45 10.63 -46.17
CA CYS A 1 -4.19 9.21 -46.56
C CYS A 1 -3.00 8.54 -45.84
N PHE A 2 -2.34 9.20 -44.88
CA PHE A 2 -1.54 8.53 -43.84
C PHE A 2 -2.14 8.88 -42.47
N GLU A 3 -2.52 10.16 -42.30
CA GLU A 3 -3.28 10.68 -41.15
C GLU A 3 -4.63 9.98 -40.93
N ASP A 4 -5.38 9.66 -41.99
CA ASP A 4 -6.66 8.92 -41.87
C ASP A 4 -6.46 7.47 -41.37
N VAL A 5 -5.29 6.89 -41.68
CA VAL A 5 -4.94 5.52 -41.25
C VAL A 5 -4.48 5.53 -39.80
N GLU A 6 -3.74 6.56 -39.38
CA GLU A 6 -3.37 6.77 -37.97
C GLU A 6 -4.60 7.06 -37.09
N LYS A 7 -5.54 7.88 -37.57
CA LYS A 7 -6.81 8.15 -36.87
C LYS A 7 -7.67 6.89 -36.72
N GLN A 8 -7.79 6.09 -37.78
CA GLN A 8 -8.50 4.81 -37.73
C GLN A 8 -7.79 3.79 -36.83
N GLN A 9 -6.45 3.79 -36.79
CA GLN A 9 -5.69 2.99 -35.83
C GLN A 9 -5.91 3.44 -34.40
N LEU A 10 -6.02 4.75 -34.14
CA LEU A 10 -6.30 5.29 -32.81
C LEU A 10 -7.71 4.93 -32.34
N GLU A 11 -8.72 5.07 -33.19
CA GLU A 11 -10.09 4.65 -32.91
C GLU A 11 -10.21 3.13 -32.71
N HIS A 12 -9.47 2.35 -33.50
CA HIS A 12 -9.38 0.90 -33.34
C HIS A 12 -8.72 0.54 -32.00
N MET A 13 -7.60 1.18 -31.64
CA MET A 13 -6.92 0.98 -30.36
C MET A 13 -7.79 1.41 -29.17
N LEU A 14 -8.55 2.50 -29.29
CA LEU A 14 -9.46 2.97 -28.25
C LEU A 14 -10.63 2.01 -28.06
N ASN A 15 -11.16 1.45 -29.14
CA ASN A 15 -12.21 0.44 -29.11
C ASN A 15 -11.71 -0.92 -28.62
N GLU A 16 -10.51 -1.34 -29.01
CA GLU A 16 -9.84 -2.52 -28.47
C GLU A 16 -9.55 -2.33 -26.98
N TRP A 17 -9.12 -1.15 -26.53
CA TRP A 17 -8.93 -0.83 -25.12
C TRP A 17 -10.24 -0.86 -24.35
N LYS A 18 -11.34 -0.30 -24.89
CA LYS A 18 -12.67 -0.40 -24.28
C LYS A 18 -13.13 -1.86 -24.18
N GLN A 19 -12.90 -2.66 -25.22
CA GLN A 19 -13.22 -4.09 -25.23
C GLN A 19 -12.33 -4.89 -24.28
N GLU A 20 -11.04 -4.59 -24.18
CA GLU A 20 -10.12 -5.21 -23.23
C GLU A 20 -10.40 -4.79 -21.79
N GLN A 21 -10.87 -3.56 -21.56
CA GLN A 21 -11.39 -3.13 -20.26
C GLN A 21 -12.64 -3.93 -19.86
N GLN A 22 -13.55 -4.13 -20.80
CA GLN A 22 -14.77 -4.91 -20.56
C GLN A 22 -14.48 -6.41 -20.43
N ARG A 23 -13.51 -6.94 -21.18
CA ARG A 23 -12.97 -8.30 -21.00
C ARG A 23 -12.25 -8.42 -19.67
N ALA A 24 -11.41 -7.48 -19.27
CA ALA A 24 -10.72 -7.50 -17.97
C ALA A 24 -11.70 -7.43 -16.80
N LEU A 25 -12.77 -6.63 -16.92
CA LEU A 25 -13.90 -6.62 -15.99
C LEU A 25 -14.57 -8.01 -15.90
N ASN A 26 -14.79 -8.65 -17.05
CA ASN A 26 -15.36 -10.01 -17.12
C ASN A 26 -14.39 -11.10 -16.62
N THR A 27 -13.08 -10.92 -16.79
CA THR A 27 -12.03 -11.85 -16.31
C THR A 27 -11.79 -11.72 -14.80
N LEU A 28 -11.96 -10.51 -14.25
CA LEU A 28 -11.98 -10.27 -12.79
C LEU A 28 -13.20 -10.89 -12.10
N LEU A 29 -14.29 -11.12 -12.85
CA LEU A 29 -15.54 -11.74 -12.40
C LEU A 29 -15.59 -13.26 -12.62
N GLY A 30 -14.44 -13.94 -12.76
CA GLY A 30 -14.34 -15.35 -13.16
C GLY A 30 -15.45 -16.27 -12.62
N ALA A 31 -16.14 -16.98 -13.53
CA ALA A 31 -17.17 -17.95 -13.19
C ALA A 31 -16.58 -19.11 -12.36
N PRO A 32 -17.36 -19.65 -11.41
CA PRO A 32 -18.23 -20.76 -11.80
C PRO A 32 -19.70 -20.47 -11.51
N GLU A 33 -20.53 -21.14 -12.31
CA GLU A 33 -21.96 -21.42 -12.18
C GLU A 33 -22.63 -20.92 -10.88
N ASP A 34 -23.69 -20.13 -11.04
CA ASP A 34 -24.54 -19.47 -10.02
C ASP A 34 -24.18 -18.03 -9.58
N PHE A 35 -23.58 -17.22 -10.46
CA PHE A 35 -23.63 -15.75 -10.32
C PHE A 35 -24.74 -15.13 -11.18
N ASN A 36 -25.98 -15.21 -10.69
CA ASN A 36 -27.08 -14.42 -11.22
C ASN A 36 -26.96 -12.97 -10.67
N ILE A 37 -26.07 -12.18 -11.26
CA ILE A 37 -26.12 -10.73 -11.11
C ILE A 37 -27.36 -10.29 -11.89
N GLY A 38 -28.41 -9.89 -11.17
CA GLY A 38 -29.61 -9.29 -11.73
C GLY A 38 -29.29 -7.95 -12.41
N LEU A 39 -28.63 -8.01 -13.57
CA LEU A 39 -28.86 -7.05 -14.64
C LEU A 39 -30.14 -7.50 -15.32
N GLU A 40 -31.28 -7.11 -14.75
CA GLU A 40 -32.45 -6.94 -15.59
C GLU A 40 -32.06 -5.91 -16.64
N HIS A 41 -31.94 -6.36 -17.89
CA HIS A 41 -32.10 -5.51 -19.06
C HIS A 41 -33.45 -4.82 -18.93
N GLN A 42 -33.47 -3.63 -18.32
CA GLN A 42 -34.53 -2.69 -18.60
C GLN A 42 -34.30 -2.20 -20.02
N THR A 43 -35.06 -2.84 -20.91
CA THR A 43 -35.37 -2.36 -22.24
C THR A 43 -35.66 -0.87 -22.17
N SER A 44 -35.02 -0.13 -23.08
CA SER A 44 -35.30 1.26 -23.38
C SER A 44 -36.81 1.50 -23.40
N VAL A 45 -37.32 2.16 -22.37
CA VAL A 45 -38.60 2.84 -22.41
C VAL A 45 -38.27 4.33 -22.40
N LEU A 46 -38.23 4.90 -23.59
CA LEU A 46 -38.43 6.33 -23.79
C LEU A 46 -39.74 6.71 -23.08
N GLY A 47 -39.61 7.38 -21.94
CA GLY A 47 -40.73 7.82 -21.13
C GLY A 47 -40.31 9.04 -20.33
N ASP A 48 -40.72 10.22 -20.82
CA ASP A 48 -40.67 11.50 -20.12
C ASP A 48 -41.02 11.35 -18.64
N SER A 49 -40.04 11.54 -17.78
CA SER A 49 -40.28 11.81 -16.36
C SER A 49 -39.25 12.80 -15.82
N VAL A 50 -39.76 14.00 -15.59
CA VAL A 50 -39.12 15.10 -14.89
C VAL A 50 -38.73 14.64 -13.47
N GLY A 51 -37.45 14.72 -13.13
CA GLY A 51 -37.00 14.98 -11.75
C GLY A 51 -36.87 13.80 -10.77
N GLY A 52 -36.44 12.61 -11.21
CA GLY A 52 -35.97 11.56 -10.31
C GLY A 52 -34.48 11.73 -9.99
N VAL A 53 -34.13 12.21 -8.78
CA VAL A 53 -32.74 12.16 -8.31
C VAL A 53 -32.34 10.69 -8.25
N LEU A 54 -31.43 10.26 -9.14
CA LEU A 54 -30.83 8.94 -9.07
C LEU A 54 -30.27 8.76 -7.66
N LYS A 55 -30.66 7.66 -7.00
CA LYS A 55 -30.16 7.36 -5.66
C LYS A 55 -28.65 7.11 -5.79
N SER A 56 -27.87 7.82 -4.97
CA SER A 56 -26.42 7.66 -4.86
C SER A 56 -26.03 6.19 -4.80
N LEU A 57 -25.02 5.80 -5.61
CA LEU A 57 -24.48 4.44 -5.64
C LEU A 57 -23.33 4.25 -4.63
N LEU A 58 -22.88 5.33 -4.00
CA LEU A 58 -21.88 5.30 -2.94
C LEU A 58 -22.48 4.77 -1.65
N ASP A 59 -21.83 3.79 -1.05
CA ASP A 59 -22.18 3.35 0.30
C ASP A 59 -21.72 4.35 1.38
N SER A 60 -22.06 4.08 2.64
CA SER A 60 -21.70 4.97 3.76
C SER A 60 -20.19 5.14 3.96
N GLN A 61 -19.39 4.13 3.65
CA GLN A 61 -17.94 4.16 3.79
C GLN A 61 -17.30 4.92 2.63
N GLU A 62 -17.73 4.61 1.40
CA GLU A 62 -17.31 5.30 0.18
C GLU A 62 -17.64 6.81 0.28
N MET A 63 -18.83 7.16 0.77
CA MET A 63 -19.25 8.54 1.01
C MET A 63 -18.43 9.23 2.10
N ALA A 64 -18.00 8.52 3.16
CA ALA A 64 -17.15 9.10 4.19
C ALA A 64 -15.78 9.49 3.63
N TYR A 65 -15.20 8.63 2.80
CA TYR A 65 -13.94 8.95 2.11
C TYR A 65 -14.10 10.07 1.09
N ALA A 66 -15.16 10.05 0.28
CA ALA A 66 -15.42 11.08 -0.73
C ALA A 66 -15.51 12.49 -0.10
N LYS A 67 -16.18 12.61 1.06
CA LYS A 67 -16.25 13.87 1.83
C LYS A 67 -14.88 14.39 2.25
N GLU A 68 -14.00 13.50 2.71
CA GLU A 68 -12.64 13.90 3.09
C GLU A 68 -11.82 14.29 1.86
N ILE A 69 -11.97 13.58 0.74
CA ILE A 69 -11.33 13.94 -0.54
C ILE A 69 -11.77 15.32 -1.03
N ILE A 70 -13.07 15.63 -1.00
CA ILE A 70 -13.59 16.94 -1.38
C ILE A 70 -12.98 18.03 -0.50
N THR A 71 -12.88 17.77 0.80
CA THR A 71 -12.28 18.71 1.76
C THR A 71 -10.79 18.89 1.50
N TYR A 72 -10.09 17.80 1.22
CA TYR A 72 -8.68 17.78 0.88
C TYR A 72 -8.38 18.57 -0.41
N ASN A 73 -9.14 18.33 -1.48
CA ASN A 73 -9.00 19.04 -2.74
C ASN A 73 -9.24 20.55 -2.57
N ARG A 74 -10.20 20.95 -1.73
CA ARG A 74 -10.42 22.36 -1.41
C ARG A 74 -9.16 23.02 -0.84
N PHE A 75 -8.43 22.35 0.04
CA PHE A 75 -7.15 22.87 0.56
C PHE A 75 -6.09 23.03 -0.53
N ILE A 76 -6.01 22.08 -1.48
CA ILE A 76 -5.10 22.17 -2.63
C ILE A 76 -5.47 23.33 -3.54
N ILE A 77 -6.75 23.45 -3.90
CA ILE A 77 -7.25 24.47 -4.83
C ILE A 77 -7.02 25.88 -4.25
N GLN A 78 -7.24 26.06 -2.95
CA GLN A 78 -7.00 27.32 -2.25
C GLN A 78 -5.50 27.66 -2.06
N GLY A 79 -4.58 26.77 -2.43
CA GLY A 79 -3.14 26.99 -2.27
C GLY A 79 -2.67 27.04 -0.80
N THR A 80 -3.45 26.46 0.12
CA THR A 80 -3.11 26.41 1.55
C THR A 80 -2.06 25.33 1.86
N VAL A 81 -1.58 25.26 3.10
CA VAL A 81 -0.65 24.21 3.53
C VAL A 81 -1.28 22.84 3.29
N ARG A 82 -0.65 22.04 2.42
CA ARG A 82 -1.14 20.72 2.02
C ARG A 82 -1.14 19.77 3.23
N PRO A 83 -2.32 19.32 3.71
CA PRO A 83 -2.38 18.39 4.83
C PRO A 83 -1.86 17.00 4.41
N SER A 84 -1.50 16.18 5.39
CA SER A 84 -1.13 14.78 5.13
C SER A 84 -2.38 13.97 4.77
N LEU A 85 -2.47 13.55 3.50
CA LEU A 85 -3.59 12.71 3.05
C LEU A 85 -3.58 11.35 3.76
N VAL A 86 -2.40 10.79 4.03
CA VAL A 86 -2.26 9.55 4.80
C VAL A 86 -2.94 9.69 6.16
N GLN A 87 -2.66 10.79 6.87
CA GLN A 87 -3.27 11.04 8.17
C GLN A 87 -4.79 11.18 8.06
N LYS A 88 -5.27 12.05 7.17
CA LYS A 88 -6.70 12.33 6.98
C LYS A 88 -7.52 11.09 6.62
N LEU A 89 -7.06 10.31 5.65
CA LEU A 89 -7.76 9.09 5.25
C LEU A 89 -7.65 7.97 6.30
N SER A 90 -6.57 7.95 7.10
CA SER A 90 -6.47 7.04 8.25
C SER A 90 -7.43 7.42 9.39
N GLU A 91 -7.67 8.70 9.64
CA GLU A 91 -8.65 9.19 10.62
C GLU A 91 -10.08 8.79 10.21
N VAL A 92 -10.40 8.90 8.91
CA VAL A 92 -11.67 8.39 8.36
C VAL A 92 -11.78 6.89 8.60
N ALA A 93 -10.73 6.13 8.27
CA ALA A 93 -10.71 4.68 8.46
C ALA A 93 -10.94 4.25 9.91
N ASP A 94 -10.31 4.93 10.86
CA ASP A 94 -10.47 4.68 12.30
C ASP A 94 -11.90 5.00 12.77
N SER A 95 -12.54 6.03 12.20
CA SER A 95 -13.94 6.38 12.50
C SER A 95 -14.96 5.33 12.05
N LEU A 96 -14.60 4.46 11.10
CA LEU A 96 -15.46 3.36 10.64
C LEU A 96 -15.58 2.22 11.68
N ASN A 97 -14.80 2.27 12.77
CA ASN A 97 -14.78 1.26 13.83
C ASN A 97 -14.52 -0.18 13.33
N ASN A 98 -13.80 -0.31 12.22
CA ASN A 98 -13.41 -1.61 11.68
C ASN A 98 -11.93 -1.89 11.97
N LYS A 99 -11.68 -2.72 12.98
CA LYS A 99 -10.31 -3.07 13.42
C LYS A 99 -9.41 -3.55 12.28
N LYS A 100 -9.94 -4.36 11.35
CA LYS A 100 -9.16 -4.87 10.21
C LYS A 100 -8.71 -3.74 9.28
N VAL A 101 -9.56 -2.74 9.08
CA VAL A 101 -9.27 -1.57 8.26
C VAL A 101 -8.29 -0.64 8.96
N SER A 102 -8.46 -0.41 10.27
CA SER A 102 -7.48 0.33 11.07
C SER A 102 -6.10 -0.31 11.03
N GLU A 103 -6.01 -1.65 11.08
CA GLU A 103 -4.74 -2.38 10.94
C GLU A 103 -4.10 -2.18 9.54
N LEU A 104 -4.90 -2.13 8.47
CA LEU A 104 -4.40 -1.81 7.12
C LEU A 104 -3.80 -0.40 7.06
N TRP A 105 -4.54 0.60 7.55
CA TRP A 105 -4.07 1.99 7.57
C TRP A 105 -2.92 2.22 8.53
N GLU A 106 -2.82 1.44 9.60
CA GLU A 106 -1.66 1.47 10.49
C GLU A 106 -0.38 1.07 9.74
N MET A 107 -0.43 0.02 8.91
CA MET A 107 0.72 -0.34 8.06
C MET A 107 1.10 0.81 7.12
N VAL A 108 0.12 1.47 6.49
CA VAL A 108 0.36 2.65 5.64
C VAL A 108 1.06 3.74 6.45
N ARG A 109 0.57 4.09 7.64
CA ARG A 109 1.17 5.11 8.51
C ARG A 109 2.63 4.82 8.86
N TYR A 110 2.98 3.57 9.14
CA TYR A 110 4.37 3.18 9.42
C TYR A 110 5.24 3.26 8.15
N MET A 111 4.77 2.69 7.04
CA MET A 111 5.56 2.60 5.80
C MET A 111 5.72 3.94 5.08
N THR A 112 4.89 4.95 5.37
CA THR A 112 5.04 6.31 4.84
C THR A 112 5.94 7.21 5.69
N GLN A 113 6.35 6.77 6.89
CA GLN A 113 7.30 7.52 7.75
C GLN A 113 8.74 7.30 7.27
N VAL A 114 9.01 7.66 6.03
CA VAL A 114 10.31 7.52 5.37
C VAL A 114 10.75 8.86 4.78
N PRO A 115 12.05 9.05 4.45
CA PRO A 115 12.51 10.29 3.83
C PRO A 115 11.70 10.61 2.57
N ALA A 116 11.22 11.85 2.46
CA ALA A 116 10.42 12.28 1.32
C ALA A 116 11.26 12.31 0.02
N GLN A 117 10.66 11.86 -1.08
CA GLN A 117 11.26 11.99 -2.40
C GLN A 117 10.87 13.32 -3.04
N ALA A 118 11.86 14.12 -3.44
CA ALA A 118 11.62 15.39 -4.11
C ALA A 118 11.19 15.22 -5.59
N SER A 119 11.83 14.31 -6.34
CA SER A 119 11.51 14.02 -7.74
C SER A 119 12.16 12.70 -8.22
N GLY A 120 11.74 12.21 -9.39
CA GLY A 120 12.32 11.04 -10.07
C GLY A 120 11.49 9.75 -9.95
N ASP A 121 11.99 8.65 -10.53
CA ASP A 121 11.29 7.36 -10.55
C ASP A 121 11.18 6.75 -9.13
N PRO A 122 9.97 6.49 -8.61
CA PRO A 122 9.76 5.89 -7.29
C PRO A 122 10.44 4.53 -7.11
N LEU A 123 10.58 3.72 -8.18
CA LEU A 123 11.30 2.44 -8.09
C LEU A 123 12.80 2.64 -7.83
N LEU A 124 13.43 3.61 -8.49
CA LEU A 124 14.83 3.94 -8.26
C LEU A 124 15.06 4.41 -6.82
N PHE A 125 14.18 5.28 -6.32
CA PHE A 125 14.28 5.78 -4.96
C PHE A 125 14.11 4.65 -3.92
N ARG A 126 13.12 3.77 -4.11
CA ARG A 126 12.91 2.57 -3.25
C ARG A 126 14.04 1.56 -3.30
N ARG A 127 14.87 1.56 -4.34
CA ARG A 127 16.08 0.73 -4.44
C ARG A 127 17.32 1.38 -3.82
N SER A 128 17.24 2.65 -3.40
CA SER A 128 18.34 3.28 -2.67
C SER A 128 18.52 2.64 -1.30
N LYS A 129 19.78 2.42 -0.90
CA LYS A 129 20.14 1.86 0.41
C LYS A 129 19.47 2.59 1.58
N ALA A 130 19.47 3.92 1.53
CA ALA A 130 18.87 4.76 2.57
C ALA A 130 17.37 4.47 2.73
N LEU A 131 16.63 4.37 1.62
CA LEU A 131 15.20 4.12 1.69
C LEU A 131 14.89 2.66 2.01
N GLN A 132 15.62 1.69 1.47
CA GLN A 132 15.45 0.28 1.85
C GLN A 132 15.66 0.07 3.35
N THR A 133 16.72 0.67 3.91
CA THR A 133 16.99 0.64 5.34
C THR A 133 15.86 1.27 6.15
N ALA A 134 15.31 2.42 5.70
CA ALA A 134 14.17 3.06 6.35
C ALA A 134 12.90 2.19 6.28
N LEU A 135 12.58 1.61 5.12
CA LEU A 135 11.41 0.73 4.92
C LEU A 135 11.49 -0.52 5.79
N ILE A 136 12.65 -1.19 5.80
CA ILE A 136 12.89 -2.36 6.65
C ILE A 136 12.75 -1.99 8.13
N SER A 137 13.31 -0.84 8.54
CA SER A 137 13.19 -0.35 9.92
C SER A 137 11.72 -0.12 10.31
N GLN A 138 10.93 0.54 9.46
CA GLN A 138 9.52 0.78 9.74
C GLN A 138 8.67 -0.49 9.75
N ALA A 139 8.94 -1.43 8.83
CA ALA A 139 8.29 -2.72 8.82
C ALA A 139 8.59 -3.53 10.09
N LYS A 140 9.87 -3.59 10.51
CA LYS A 140 10.26 -4.20 11.79
C LYS A 140 9.55 -3.54 12.96
N LYS A 141 9.52 -2.21 12.99
CA LYS A 141 8.90 -1.45 14.07
C LYS A 141 7.40 -1.74 14.18
N TYR A 142 6.68 -1.73 13.06
CA TYR A 142 5.27 -2.12 13.02
C TYR A 142 5.05 -3.52 13.62
N LEU A 143 5.82 -4.51 13.14
CA LEU A 143 5.70 -5.89 13.63
C LEU A 143 6.05 -6.03 15.12
N GLN A 144 6.99 -5.22 15.62
CA GLN A 144 7.39 -5.18 17.03
C GLN A 144 6.31 -4.55 17.92
N ASP A 145 5.77 -3.40 17.52
CA ASP A 145 4.71 -2.70 18.24
C ASP A 145 3.41 -3.51 18.27
N ARG A 146 3.07 -4.15 17.14
CA ARG A 146 1.95 -5.10 17.03
C ARG A 146 2.13 -6.28 17.98
N TYR A 147 3.33 -6.85 18.05
CA TYR A 147 3.62 -7.97 18.96
C TYR A 147 3.56 -7.55 20.42
N LYS A 148 4.05 -6.35 20.75
CA LYS A 148 3.95 -5.78 22.10
C LYS A 148 2.48 -5.59 22.53
N SER A 149 1.63 -5.14 21.62
CA SER A 149 0.18 -5.05 21.83
C SER A 149 -0.46 -6.42 22.04
N TYR A 150 -0.06 -7.41 21.23
CA TYR A 150 -0.50 -8.80 21.40
C TYR A 150 -0.09 -9.38 22.77
N MET A 151 1.17 -9.20 23.20
CA MET A 151 1.61 -9.64 24.53
C MET A 151 0.83 -8.96 25.65
N ASN A 152 0.58 -7.64 25.54
CA ASN A 152 -0.25 -6.93 26.50
C ASN A 152 -1.65 -7.53 26.62
N ASN A 153 -2.28 -7.89 25.50
CA ASN A 153 -3.59 -8.51 25.49
C ASN A 153 -3.57 -9.91 26.13
N VAL A 154 -2.57 -10.73 25.83
CA VAL A 154 -2.41 -12.07 26.44
C VAL A 154 -2.20 -11.95 27.95
N VAL A 155 -1.32 -11.05 28.40
CA VAL A 155 -1.06 -10.84 29.83
C VAL A 155 -2.29 -10.30 30.56
N THR A 156 -3.02 -9.36 29.95
CA THR A 156 -4.24 -8.80 30.53
C THR A 156 -5.38 -9.81 30.57
N GLY A 157 -5.44 -10.74 29.61
CA GLY A 157 -6.39 -11.85 29.63
C GLY A 157 -6.10 -12.90 30.72
N ASN A 158 -4.86 -12.98 31.20
CA ASN A 158 -4.38 -14.04 32.10
C ASN A 158 -3.73 -13.48 33.38
N LEU A 159 -4.27 -12.40 33.97
CA LEU A 159 -3.62 -11.66 35.07
C LEU A 159 -3.19 -12.51 36.27
N LYS A 160 -3.97 -13.54 36.62
CA LYS A 160 -3.66 -14.42 37.76
C LYS A 160 -2.37 -15.23 37.53
N GLU A 161 -2.20 -15.75 36.33
CA GLU A 161 -1.02 -16.52 35.93
C GLU A 161 0.14 -15.61 35.56
N ALA A 162 -0.15 -14.44 34.99
CA ALA A 162 0.87 -13.49 34.53
C ALA A 162 1.76 -12.97 35.67
N GLN A 163 1.22 -12.90 36.90
CA GLN A 163 1.89 -12.30 38.06
C GLN A 163 2.51 -10.93 37.72
N ARG A 164 1.78 -10.14 36.93
CA ARG A 164 2.21 -8.82 36.49
C ARG A 164 2.29 -7.92 37.72
N GLY A 165 3.51 -7.56 38.12
CA GLY A 165 3.74 -6.58 39.19
C GLY A 165 3.30 -5.17 38.80
N GLY A 166 3.44 -4.21 39.72
CA GLY A 166 3.01 -2.81 39.51
C GLY A 166 3.93 -1.95 38.64
N VAL A 167 5.09 -2.45 38.20
CA VAL A 167 6.07 -1.66 37.44
C VAL A 167 5.77 -1.74 35.93
N PRO A 168 5.50 -0.61 35.26
CA PRO A 168 5.34 -0.58 33.81
C PRO A 168 6.71 -0.76 33.10
N GLY A 169 6.70 -1.38 31.93
CA GLY A 169 7.89 -1.51 31.08
C GLY A 169 7.84 -2.76 30.19
N THR A 170 8.73 -2.83 29.20
CA THR A 170 8.80 -3.99 28.30
C THR A 170 9.28 -5.23 29.03
N TYR A 171 10.32 -5.13 29.88
CA TYR A 171 10.83 -6.29 30.62
C TYR A 171 9.78 -6.93 31.55
N PRO A 172 9.07 -6.19 32.43
CA PRO A 172 7.99 -6.77 33.24
C PRO A 172 6.89 -7.42 32.40
N LEU A 173 6.52 -6.80 31.27
CA LEU A 173 5.55 -7.36 30.33
C LEU A 173 6.03 -8.69 29.74
N VAL A 174 7.26 -8.73 29.23
CA VAL A 174 7.88 -9.93 28.65
C VAL A 174 7.99 -11.04 29.70
N ARG A 175 8.45 -10.73 30.91
CA ARG A 175 8.53 -11.71 32.01
C ARG A 175 7.17 -12.34 32.28
N SER A 176 6.12 -11.51 32.38
CA SER A 176 4.75 -11.97 32.62
C SER A 176 4.23 -12.82 31.45
N PHE A 177 4.57 -12.44 30.22
CA PHE A 177 4.19 -13.17 29.02
C PHE A 177 4.88 -14.54 28.91
N VAL A 178 6.18 -14.61 29.21
CA VAL A 178 6.96 -15.87 29.24
C VAL A 178 6.38 -16.81 30.29
N ASN A 179 6.02 -16.30 31.48
CA ASN A 179 5.43 -17.13 32.53
C ASN A 179 4.12 -17.81 32.11
N ILE A 180 3.34 -17.18 31.22
CA ILE A 180 2.11 -17.76 30.66
C ILE A 180 2.43 -18.72 29.51
N ARG A 181 3.33 -18.31 28.60
CA ARG A 181 3.53 -19.00 27.31
C ARG A 181 4.50 -20.16 27.37
N VAL A 182 5.47 -20.13 28.28
CA VAL A 182 6.53 -21.13 28.39
C VAL A 182 6.23 -22.00 29.62
N PRO A 183 5.88 -23.28 29.43
CA PRO A 183 5.60 -24.17 30.55
C PRO A 183 6.78 -24.28 31.51
N GLN A 184 6.50 -24.29 32.81
CA GLN A 184 7.53 -24.53 33.83
C GLN A 184 8.11 -25.94 33.65
N GLY A 185 9.43 -26.05 33.67
CA GLY A 185 10.13 -27.34 33.50
C GLY A 185 10.19 -27.84 32.05
N LEU A 186 9.95 -26.99 31.05
CA LEU A 186 10.19 -27.34 29.65
C LEU A 186 11.65 -27.81 29.46
N ALA A 187 11.81 -29.07 29.05
CA ALA A 187 13.12 -29.66 28.82
C ALA A 187 13.82 -29.02 27.62
N GLY A 188 15.15 -28.94 27.66
CA GLY A 188 15.97 -28.45 26.55
C GLY A 188 16.27 -26.95 26.55
N LEU A 189 15.79 -26.20 27.54
CA LEU A 189 16.17 -24.79 27.74
C LEU A 189 17.54 -24.69 28.41
N GLU A 190 18.39 -23.79 27.93
CA GLU A 190 19.80 -23.69 28.31
C GLU A 190 20.14 -22.42 29.10
N ASP A 191 21.34 -22.39 29.69
CA ASP A 191 22.01 -21.24 30.31
C ASP A 191 21.35 -20.58 31.53
N GLY A 192 20.27 -21.18 32.04
CA GLY A 192 19.66 -20.88 33.33
C GLY A 192 18.47 -19.91 33.27
N MET A 193 18.08 -19.42 34.46
CA MET A 193 16.89 -18.61 34.66
C MET A 193 17.25 -17.19 35.14
N VAL A 194 16.42 -16.21 34.79
CA VAL A 194 16.44 -14.85 35.35
C VAL A 194 15.03 -14.52 35.82
N ASP A 195 14.89 -14.11 37.09
CA ASP A 195 13.58 -13.89 37.74
C ASP A 195 12.60 -15.06 37.53
N ASP A 196 13.09 -16.29 37.75
CA ASP A 196 12.36 -17.55 37.61
C ASP A 196 11.85 -17.87 36.18
N GLN A 197 12.36 -17.17 35.16
CA GLN A 197 12.00 -17.39 33.76
C GLN A 197 13.23 -17.75 32.91
N PRO A 198 13.08 -18.57 31.85
CA PRO A 198 14.18 -18.95 30.97
C PRO A 198 14.84 -17.76 30.28
N VAL A 199 16.16 -17.62 30.42
CA VAL A 199 16.89 -16.42 29.99
C VAL A 199 16.76 -16.14 28.49
N TRP A 200 16.86 -17.18 27.64
CA TRP A 200 16.76 -16.99 26.18
C TRP A 200 15.35 -16.66 25.72
N ALA A 201 14.31 -17.17 26.39
CA ALA A 201 12.94 -16.77 26.11
C ALA A 201 12.72 -15.28 26.43
N LEU A 202 13.24 -14.80 27.58
CA LEU A 202 13.18 -13.38 27.93
C LEU A 202 13.91 -12.51 26.89
N ILE A 203 15.13 -12.89 26.49
CA ILE A 203 15.91 -12.17 25.48
C ILE A 203 15.17 -12.13 24.15
N TYR A 204 14.69 -13.29 23.67
CA TYR A 204 13.94 -13.41 22.42
C TYR A 204 12.73 -12.48 22.39
N TYR A 205 11.87 -12.52 23.41
CA TYR A 205 10.66 -11.70 23.41
C TYR A 205 10.93 -10.21 23.63
N CYS A 206 12.03 -9.84 24.30
CA CYS A 206 12.48 -8.44 24.34
C CYS A 206 12.88 -7.95 22.95
N LEU A 207 13.66 -8.74 22.20
CA LEU A 207 14.06 -8.43 20.81
C LEU A 207 12.85 -8.41 19.86
N ARG A 208 11.92 -9.36 20.02
CA ARG A 208 10.66 -9.43 19.24
C ARG A 208 9.78 -8.20 19.42
N CYS A 209 9.96 -7.47 20.52
CA CYS A 209 9.31 -6.19 20.81
C CYS A 209 10.17 -4.96 20.47
N GLY A 210 11.34 -5.15 19.87
CA GLY A 210 12.24 -4.06 19.48
C GLY A 210 12.96 -3.38 20.65
N ASP A 211 12.91 -3.96 21.86
CA ASP A 211 13.51 -3.36 23.05
C ASP A 211 14.84 -4.05 23.42
N ILE A 212 15.91 -3.61 22.76
CA ILE A 212 17.28 -4.11 22.99
C ILE A 212 17.74 -3.80 24.42
N LYS A 213 17.31 -2.68 25.00
CA LYS A 213 17.63 -2.30 26.38
C LYS A 213 17.03 -3.27 27.39
N ALA A 214 15.78 -3.68 27.18
CA ALA A 214 15.15 -4.72 27.99
C ALA A 214 15.89 -6.07 27.86
N ALA A 215 16.35 -6.42 26.65
CA ALA A 215 17.17 -7.62 26.45
C ALA A 215 18.52 -7.53 27.19
N LEU A 216 19.20 -6.38 27.14
CA LEU A 216 20.43 -6.12 27.91
C LEU A 216 20.21 -6.25 29.42
N HIS A 217 19.07 -5.80 29.93
CA HIS A 217 18.71 -5.98 31.34
C HIS A 217 18.63 -7.47 31.72
N CYS A 218 18.09 -8.34 30.85
CA CYS A 218 18.10 -9.79 31.05
C CYS A 218 19.53 -10.33 31.11
N VAL A 219 20.35 -9.97 30.11
CA VAL A 219 21.72 -10.47 29.96
C VAL A 219 22.61 -10.11 31.15
N HIS A 220 22.53 -8.87 31.66
CA HIS A 220 23.33 -8.44 32.82
C HIS A 220 22.98 -9.19 34.13
N ARG A 221 21.80 -9.82 34.20
CA ARG A 221 21.34 -10.58 35.38
C ARG A 221 21.47 -12.09 35.20
N ALA A 222 21.90 -12.53 34.01
CA ALA A 222 22.08 -13.93 33.67
C ALA A 222 23.41 -14.51 34.17
N SER A 223 23.64 -15.78 33.83
CA SER A 223 24.90 -16.49 34.09
C SER A 223 26.09 -15.80 33.39
N PRO A 224 27.33 -16.00 33.86
CA PRO A 224 28.53 -15.41 33.25
C PRO A 224 28.68 -15.68 31.75
N GLN A 225 28.29 -16.87 31.29
CA GLN A 225 28.33 -17.25 29.86
C GLN A 225 27.40 -16.38 29.01
N VAL A 226 26.17 -16.13 29.48
CA VAL A 226 25.21 -15.27 28.77
C VAL A 226 25.64 -13.81 28.83
N LYS A 227 26.28 -13.37 29.92
CA LYS A 227 26.79 -12.00 30.05
C LYS A 227 27.77 -11.60 28.94
N GLU A 228 28.53 -12.53 28.37
CA GLU A 228 29.40 -12.23 27.23
C GLU A 228 28.62 -11.73 26.00
N PHE A 229 27.34 -12.09 25.90
CA PHE A 229 26.43 -11.61 24.85
C PHE A 229 26.06 -10.12 25.00
N SER A 230 26.37 -9.47 26.13
CA SER A 230 26.04 -8.05 26.35
C SER A 230 26.74 -7.14 25.34
N THR A 231 27.99 -7.47 24.99
CA THR A 231 28.80 -6.68 24.03
C THR A 231 28.13 -6.67 22.65
N ILE A 232 27.64 -7.83 22.20
CA ILE A 232 26.92 -7.99 20.94
C ILE A 232 25.65 -7.13 20.93
N LEU A 233 24.84 -7.19 21.99
CA LEU A 233 23.62 -6.39 22.08
C LEU A 233 23.89 -4.88 22.16
N GLN A 234 24.95 -4.46 22.86
CA GLN A 234 25.37 -3.05 22.92
C GLN A 234 25.84 -2.53 21.56
N ASP A 235 26.52 -3.37 20.76
CA ASP A 235 26.94 -3.01 19.41
C ASP A 235 25.73 -2.81 18.48
N ILE A 236 24.71 -3.67 18.58
CA ILE A 236 23.47 -3.52 17.81
C ILE A 236 22.70 -2.27 18.24
N GLU A 237 22.62 -1.99 19.55
CA GLU A 237 21.93 -0.81 20.07
C GLU A 237 22.53 0.50 19.54
N LYS A 238 23.86 0.57 19.42
CA LYS A 238 24.58 1.75 18.91
C LYS A 238 24.54 1.85 17.39
N SER A 239 24.21 0.77 16.68
CA SER A 239 24.17 0.72 15.23
C SER A 239 22.90 1.39 14.70
N PRO A 240 22.98 2.39 13.80
CA PRO A 240 21.79 3.06 13.26
C PRO A 240 20.87 2.11 12.50
N ASP A 241 21.44 1.08 11.87
CA ASP A 241 20.72 0.10 11.07
C ASP A 241 20.35 -1.16 11.89
N GLN A 242 20.68 -1.19 13.19
CA GLN A 242 20.58 -2.37 14.07
C GLN A 242 21.28 -3.60 13.49
N LYS A 243 22.45 -3.39 12.87
CA LYS A 243 23.29 -4.45 12.28
C LYS A 243 24.62 -4.54 13.02
N LEU A 244 25.13 -5.75 13.15
CA LEU A 244 26.47 -5.99 13.66
C LEU A 244 27.54 -5.54 12.66
N ASN A 245 28.74 -5.27 13.17
CA ASN A 245 29.89 -5.11 12.29
C ASN A 245 30.23 -6.47 11.63
N PRO A 246 30.87 -6.46 10.44
CA PRO A 246 31.11 -7.70 9.68
C PRO A 246 31.94 -8.76 10.43
N GLN A 247 32.85 -8.34 11.32
CA GLN A 247 33.71 -9.25 12.07
C GLN A 247 32.93 -9.98 13.17
N ALA A 248 32.15 -9.24 13.96
CA ALA A 248 31.28 -9.78 15.00
C ALA A 248 30.19 -10.68 14.41
N GLU A 249 29.61 -10.27 13.28
CA GLU A 249 28.64 -11.09 12.56
C GLU A 249 29.24 -12.42 12.10
N ALA A 250 30.38 -12.40 11.41
CA ALA A 250 31.05 -13.62 10.93
C ALA A 250 31.46 -14.55 12.08
N PHE A 251 31.85 -13.99 13.23
CA PHE A 251 32.13 -14.75 14.45
C PHE A 251 30.88 -15.47 14.96
N LEU A 252 29.74 -14.77 15.10
CA LEU A 252 28.49 -15.38 15.55
C LEU A 252 27.93 -16.39 14.56
N GLN A 253 28.04 -16.15 13.25
CA GLN A 253 27.62 -17.11 12.23
C GLN A 253 28.43 -18.41 12.30
N ARG A 254 29.73 -18.32 12.60
CA ARG A 254 30.58 -19.50 12.80
C ARG A 254 30.18 -20.25 14.07
N GLN A 255 30.00 -19.53 15.18
CA GLN A 255 29.54 -20.11 16.43
C GLN A 255 28.17 -20.80 16.25
N TYR A 256 27.27 -20.18 15.49
CA TYR A 256 25.96 -20.75 15.21
C TYR A 256 26.07 -22.09 14.48
N ARG A 257 26.82 -22.12 13.36
CA ARG A 257 27.00 -23.32 12.55
C ARG A 257 27.67 -24.46 13.31
N GLN A 258 28.63 -24.16 14.18
CA GLN A 258 29.42 -25.18 14.88
C GLN A 258 28.74 -25.73 16.13
N GLN A 259 27.97 -24.89 16.85
CA GLN A 259 27.46 -25.24 18.17
C GLN A 259 25.96 -24.96 18.29
N ILE A 260 25.52 -23.72 18.04
CA ILE A 260 24.17 -23.29 18.41
C ILE A 260 23.09 -24.00 17.59
N LYS A 261 23.33 -24.27 16.30
CA LYS A 261 22.36 -24.92 15.40
C LYS A 261 21.85 -26.27 15.93
N HIS A 262 22.70 -26.98 16.67
CA HIS A 262 22.41 -28.31 17.22
C HIS A 262 21.94 -28.29 18.68
N MET A 263 21.83 -27.11 19.30
CA MET A 263 21.32 -26.98 20.67
C MET A 263 19.81 -27.22 20.72
N THR A 264 19.34 -27.66 21.88
CA THR A 264 17.92 -27.97 22.10
C THR A 264 17.06 -26.74 22.34
N ASP A 265 17.67 -25.63 22.81
CA ASP A 265 16.94 -24.41 23.15
C ASP A 265 16.50 -23.64 21.87
N PRO A 266 15.19 -23.60 21.56
CA PRO A 266 14.72 -22.96 20.33
C PRO A 266 14.83 -21.43 20.40
N TYR A 267 14.75 -20.83 21.59
CA TYR A 267 14.87 -19.37 21.75
C TYR A 267 16.32 -18.93 21.53
N LYS A 268 17.29 -19.69 22.05
CA LYS A 268 18.72 -19.44 21.82
C LYS A 268 19.05 -19.50 20.33
N ARG A 269 18.60 -20.54 19.63
CA ARG A 269 18.77 -20.66 18.17
C ARG A 269 18.17 -19.47 17.42
N ALA A 270 16.94 -19.10 17.74
CA ALA A 270 16.26 -17.96 17.13
C ALA A 270 17.00 -16.63 17.37
N VAL A 271 17.44 -16.35 18.60
CA VAL A 271 18.18 -15.11 18.93
C VAL A 271 19.47 -15.01 18.13
N TYR A 272 20.26 -16.08 18.08
CA TYR A 272 21.48 -16.09 17.28
C TYR A 272 21.21 -15.95 15.78
N SER A 273 20.19 -16.64 15.25
CA SER A 273 19.81 -16.57 13.83
C SER A 273 19.40 -15.16 13.41
N VAL A 274 18.59 -14.48 14.22
CA VAL A 274 18.14 -13.08 13.98
C VAL A 274 19.31 -12.10 14.02
N ILE A 275 20.14 -12.18 15.06
CA ILE A 275 21.22 -11.22 15.29
C ILE A 275 22.36 -11.39 14.27
N SER A 276 22.73 -12.64 13.96
CA SER A 276 23.82 -12.94 13.04
C SER A 276 23.39 -13.09 11.58
N ALA A 277 22.09 -12.92 11.29
CA ALA A 277 21.50 -13.10 9.97
C ALA A 277 21.93 -14.41 9.29
N CYS A 278 21.71 -15.53 9.98
CA CYS A 278 22.08 -16.86 9.48
C CYS A 278 20.91 -17.84 9.52
N ASP A 279 21.10 -18.99 8.87
CA ASP A 279 20.09 -20.07 8.80
C ASP A 279 18.78 -19.58 8.17
N ILE A 280 18.90 -18.84 7.06
CA ILE A 280 17.78 -18.16 6.39
C ILE A 280 16.69 -19.15 5.97
N GLU A 281 17.06 -20.38 5.60
CA GLU A 281 16.10 -21.42 5.17
C GLU A 281 15.28 -22.01 6.32
N TYR A 282 15.73 -21.85 7.56
CA TYR A 282 15.05 -22.43 8.72
C TYR A 282 14.12 -21.42 9.37
N ASP A 283 12.82 -21.73 9.40
CA ASP A 283 11.77 -20.81 9.84
C ASP A 283 11.53 -20.81 11.37
N HIS A 284 12.27 -21.62 12.14
CA HIS A 284 12.14 -21.73 13.61
C HIS A 284 10.68 -21.92 14.09
N PRO A 285 9.94 -22.94 13.60
CA PRO A 285 8.51 -23.14 13.88
C PRO A 285 8.17 -23.31 15.37
N GLU A 286 9.15 -23.64 16.20
CA GLU A 286 9.00 -23.74 17.66
C GLU A 286 8.64 -22.40 18.30
N VAL A 287 9.17 -21.30 17.75
CA VAL A 287 8.95 -19.93 18.26
C VAL A 287 8.16 -19.04 17.29
N ALA A 288 8.34 -19.20 15.98
CA ALA A 288 7.64 -18.45 14.94
C ALA A 288 6.39 -19.19 14.50
N LYS A 289 5.21 -18.71 14.92
CA LYS A 289 3.93 -19.44 14.70
C LYS A 289 3.00 -18.74 13.72
N ALA A 290 3.29 -17.49 13.36
CA ALA A 290 2.47 -16.68 12.47
C ALA A 290 3.30 -16.08 11.33
N ALA A 291 2.62 -15.65 10.27
CA ALA A 291 3.24 -14.92 9.15
C ALA A 291 3.97 -13.64 9.64
N ASP A 292 3.44 -12.97 10.66
CA ASP A 292 4.07 -11.81 11.32
C ASP A 292 5.44 -12.16 11.90
N ASP A 293 5.58 -13.36 12.47
CA ASP A 293 6.84 -13.82 13.05
C ASP A 293 7.83 -14.15 11.94
N TYR A 294 7.40 -14.94 10.95
CA TYR A 294 8.20 -15.25 9.75
C TYR A 294 8.77 -13.98 9.14
N LEU A 295 7.91 -13.00 8.87
CA LEU A 295 8.34 -11.75 8.23
C LEU A 295 9.31 -10.97 9.11
N TRP A 296 9.08 -10.92 10.42
CA TRP A 296 9.98 -10.26 11.36
C TRP A 296 11.38 -10.90 11.35
N PHE A 297 11.47 -12.24 11.30
CA PHE A 297 12.75 -12.95 11.16
C PHE A 297 13.46 -12.58 9.86
N LYS A 298 12.78 -12.70 8.71
CA LYS A 298 13.39 -12.41 7.41
C LYS A 298 13.87 -10.97 7.33
N LEU A 299 13.10 -9.99 7.84
CA LEU A 299 13.51 -8.58 7.85
C LEU A 299 14.78 -8.32 8.69
N TRP A 300 14.99 -9.06 9.78
CA TRP A 300 16.24 -9.00 10.55
C TRP A 300 17.43 -9.65 9.85
N GLN A 301 17.16 -10.71 9.07
CA GLN A 301 18.17 -11.46 8.34
C GLN A 301 18.64 -10.75 7.06
N ILE A 302 17.98 -9.67 6.62
CA ILE A 302 18.40 -8.95 5.41
C ILE A 302 19.81 -8.38 5.58
N ARG A 303 20.67 -8.68 4.60
CA ARG A 303 21.98 -8.06 4.40
C ARG A 303 22.05 -7.53 2.97
N GLU A 304 22.29 -6.23 2.86
CA GLU A 304 22.56 -5.62 1.56
C GLU A 304 23.98 -6.01 1.14
N GLU A 305 24.11 -6.54 -0.06
CA GLU A 305 25.41 -6.66 -0.69
C GLU A 305 25.80 -5.32 -1.33
N PRO A 306 27.07 -4.91 -1.29
CA PRO A 306 27.58 -3.96 -2.28
C PRO A 306 27.24 -4.53 -3.65
N LEU A 307 26.79 -3.69 -4.59
CA LEU A 307 26.58 -4.10 -5.98
C LEU A 307 27.87 -4.74 -6.50
N LEU A 308 27.93 -6.06 -6.52
CA LEU A 308 29.05 -6.77 -7.12
C LEU A 308 28.97 -6.54 -8.64
N PRO A 309 30.12 -6.39 -9.33
CA PRO A 309 30.14 -6.36 -10.79
C PRO A 309 29.44 -7.60 -11.37
N LEU A 310 28.72 -7.43 -12.49
CA LEU A 310 28.08 -8.53 -13.21
C LEU A 310 29.06 -9.69 -13.42
N GLY A 311 28.75 -10.88 -12.87
CA GLY A 311 29.45 -12.13 -13.19
C GLY A 311 30.10 -12.86 -12.02
N GLU A 312 30.17 -12.28 -10.81
CA GLU A 312 30.57 -13.05 -9.63
C GLU A 312 29.35 -13.77 -9.01
N PRO A 313 29.43 -15.09 -8.76
CA PRO A 313 28.35 -15.81 -8.10
C PRO A 313 28.17 -15.26 -6.69
N HIS A 314 26.95 -14.82 -6.37
CA HIS A 314 26.56 -14.52 -5.01
C HIS A 314 26.87 -15.74 -4.14
N SER A 315 27.56 -15.55 -3.01
CA SER A 315 27.57 -16.60 -1.98
C SER A 315 26.11 -16.76 -1.54
N GLY A 316 25.46 -17.87 -1.90
CA GLY A 316 24.03 -18.13 -1.63
C GLY A 316 23.63 -18.21 -0.15
N GLU A 317 24.39 -17.58 0.76
CA GLU A 317 24.15 -17.56 2.20
C GLU A 317 23.50 -16.24 2.69
N LYS A 318 23.19 -15.26 1.82
CA LYS A 318 22.67 -13.94 2.24
C LYS A 318 21.31 -13.59 1.62
N LEU A 319 20.40 -13.15 2.47
CA LEU A 319 19.08 -12.65 2.07
C LEU A 319 19.16 -11.16 1.75
N THR A 320 18.90 -10.77 0.50
CA THR A 320 18.73 -9.36 0.12
C THR A 320 17.27 -8.94 0.20
N TYR A 321 17.00 -7.64 0.30
CA TYR A 321 15.61 -7.13 0.33
C TYR A 321 14.85 -7.48 -0.95
N THR A 322 15.50 -7.35 -2.12
CA THR A 322 14.91 -7.71 -3.41
C THR A 322 14.67 -9.21 -3.54
N HIS A 323 15.56 -10.05 -2.97
CA HIS A 323 15.34 -11.49 -2.97
C HIS A 323 14.12 -11.86 -2.12
N LEU A 324 13.96 -11.26 -0.93
CA LEU A 324 12.76 -11.47 -0.11
C LEU A 324 11.47 -11.03 -0.84
N GLN A 325 11.51 -9.93 -1.59
CA GLN A 325 10.38 -9.47 -2.38
C GLN A 325 9.98 -10.50 -3.45
N SER A 326 10.95 -10.99 -4.24
CA SER A 326 10.73 -12.06 -5.22
C SER A 326 10.23 -13.36 -4.59
N LEU A 327 10.79 -13.78 -3.46
CA LEU A 327 10.34 -14.96 -2.73
C LEU A 327 8.84 -14.86 -2.39
N ILE A 328 8.41 -13.71 -1.85
CA ILE A 328 7.01 -13.52 -1.43
C ILE A 328 6.05 -13.44 -2.62
N LEU A 329 6.39 -12.67 -3.66
CA LEU A 329 5.48 -12.40 -4.77
C LEU A 329 5.49 -13.49 -5.85
N GLU A 330 6.65 -14.03 -6.18
CA GLU A 330 6.87 -14.87 -7.35
C GLU A 330 6.95 -16.36 -6.96
N GLU A 331 7.67 -16.70 -5.88
CA GLU A 331 7.85 -18.09 -5.47
C GLU A 331 6.69 -18.60 -4.59
N TYR A 332 6.30 -17.83 -3.58
CA TYR A 332 5.18 -18.19 -2.70
C TYR A 332 3.82 -17.82 -3.31
N GLY A 333 3.66 -16.56 -3.69
CA GLY A 333 2.46 -16.03 -4.32
C GLY A 333 1.17 -16.19 -3.50
N GLU A 334 0.03 -15.96 -4.14
CA GLU A 334 -1.28 -15.93 -3.48
C GLU A 334 -1.73 -17.28 -2.90
N SER A 335 -1.34 -18.39 -3.54
CA SER A 335 -1.75 -19.74 -3.16
C SER A 335 -1.13 -20.16 -1.83
N HIS A 336 0.16 -19.89 -1.62
CA HIS A 336 0.87 -20.19 -0.38
C HIS A 336 0.23 -19.51 0.83
N TYR A 337 -0.18 -18.24 0.68
CA TYR A 337 -0.82 -17.48 1.75
C TYR A 337 -2.32 -17.71 1.89
N ASN A 338 -2.90 -18.57 1.04
CA ASN A 338 -4.35 -18.77 0.95
C ASN A 338 -5.09 -17.42 0.87
N ALA A 339 -4.65 -16.59 -0.08
CA ALA A 339 -4.98 -15.16 -0.13
C ALA A 339 -6.48 -14.90 -0.33
N GLN A 340 -7.22 -15.83 -0.94
CA GLN A 340 -8.68 -15.73 -1.08
C GLN A 340 -9.38 -15.75 0.28
N GLU A 341 -9.00 -16.67 1.16
CA GLU A 341 -9.59 -16.78 2.50
C GLU A 341 -8.97 -15.78 3.49
N LYS A 342 -7.66 -15.50 3.34
CA LYS A 342 -6.87 -14.65 4.26
C LYS A 342 -6.22 -13.46 3.54
N PRO A 343 -7.01 -12.57 2.91
CA PRO A 343 -6.46 -11.49 2.09
C PRO A 343 -5.59 -10.50 2.88
N LEU A 344 -5.90 -10.28 4.16
CA LEU A 344 -5.14 -9.36 5.00
C LEU A 344 -3.72 -9.85 5.27
N VAL A 345 -3.51 -11.16 5.38
CA VAL A 345 -2.18 -11.74 5.61
C VAL A 345 -1.30 -11.53 4.39
N TYR A 346 -1.84 -11.80 3.19
CA TYR A 346 -1.09 -11.60 1.95
C TYR A 346 -0.80 -10.11 1.67
N TYR A 347 -1.79 -9.24 1.87
CA TYR A 347 -1.58 -7.80 1.82
C TYR A 347 -0.47 -7.36 2.78
N GLN A 348 -0.50 -7.81 4.03
CA GLN A 348 0.46 -7.43 5.05
C GLN A 348 1.89 -7.80 4.64
N VAL A 349 2.12 -9.02 4.14
CA VAL A 349 3.49 -9.43 3.74
C VAL A 349 3.99 -8.63 2.53
N LEU A 350 3.14 -8.35 1.54
CA LEU A 350 3.52 -7.51 0.40
C LEU A 350 3.79 -6.07 0.82
N PHE A 351 2.90 -5.48 1.61
CA PHE A 351 2.97 -4.07 1.96
C PHE A 351 4.15 -3.76 2.89
N LEU A 352 4.40 -4.61 3.90
CA LEU A 352 5.52 -4.46 4.82
C LEU A 352 6.88 -4.81 4.18
N THR A 353 6.90 -5.53 3.05
CA THR A 353 8.11 -5.68 2.22
C THR A 353 8.20 -4.63 1.11
N GLY A 354 7.41 -3.56 1.21
CA GLY A 354 7.48 -2.41 0.31
C GLY A 354 7.01 -2.69 -1.12
N GLN A 355 6.30 -3.79 -1.37
CA GLN A 355 5.72 -4.16 -2.67
C GLN A 355 4.34 -3.53 -2.84
N PHE A 356 4.29 -2.20 -2.73
CA PHE A 356 3.06 -1.43 -2.59
C PHE A 356 2.09 -1.62 -3.77
N GLU A 357 2.61 -1.66 -5.00
CA GLU A 357 1.82 -1.81 -6.21
C GLU A 357 1.05 -3.14 -6.21
N ALA A 358 1.75 -4.25 -5.96
CA ALA A 358 1.14 -5.57 -5.88
C ALA A 358 0.17 -5.68 -4.70
N ALA A 359 0.51 -5.11 -3.54
CA ALA A 359 -0.35 -5.11 -2.36
C ALA A 359 -1.68 -4.39 -2.62
N LEU A 360 -1.63 -3.21 -3.25
CA LEU A 360 -2.81 -2.39 -3.51
C LEU A 360 -3.67 -2.96 -4.64
N GLU A 361 -3.05 -3.50 -5.70
CA GLU A 361 -3.80 -4.20 -6.74
C GLU A 361 -4.54 -5.41 -6.16
N PHE A 362 -3.85 -6.24 -5.37
CA PHE A 362 -4.47 -7.40 -4.74
C PHE A 362 -5.63 -6.98 -3.82
N LEU A 363 -5.44 -5.94 -3.02
CA LEU A 363 -6.49 -5.44 -2.12
C LEU A 363 -7.69 -4.87 -2.90
N PHE A 364 -7.46 -4.27 -4.07
CA PHE A 364 -8.51 -3.73 -4.94
C PHE A 364 -9.41 -4.81 -5.54
N ARG A 365 -8.87 -6.02 -5.78
CA ARG A 365 -9.66 -7.19 -6.22
C ARG A 365 -10.65 -7.66 -5.17
N VAL A 366 -10.36 -7.43 -3.88
CA VAL A 366 -11.21 -7.86 -2.78
C VAL A 366 -12.30 -6.83 -2.51
N ASP A 367 -13.54 -7.09 -2.91
CA ASP A 367 -14.68 -6.13 -2.86
C ASP A 367 -14.76 -5.31 -1.56
N LYS A 368 -14.76 -6.00 -0.41
CA LYS A 368 -14.84 -5.38 0.94
C LYS A 368 -13.71 -4.41 1.28
N PHE A 369 -12.58 -4.49 0.57
CA PHE A 369 -11.41 -3.62 0.80
C PHE A 369 -11.09 -2.72 -0.40
N ARG A 370 -11.87 -2.81 -1.48
CA ARG A 370 -11.68 -2.06 -2.71
C ARG A 370 -11.61 -0.56 -2.46
N VAL A 371 -12.56 -0.03 -1.70
CA VAL A 371 -12.58 1.39 -1.31
C VAL A 371 -11.29 1.77 -0.61
N HIS A 372 -10.82 0.99 0.36
CA HIS A 372 -9.59 1.28 1.09
C HIS A 372 -8.35 1.23 0.19
N ALA A 373 -8.27 0.25 -0.72
CA ALA A 373 -7.15 0.12 -1.66
C ALA A 373 -6.97 1.37 -2.54
N VAL A 374 -8.06 1.93 -3.06
CA VAL A 374 -8.04 3.17 -3.88
C VAL A 374 -7.52 4.34 -3.06
N HIS A 375 -8.07 4.53 -1.86
CA HIS A 375 -7.69 5.64 -0.97
C HIS A 375 -6.25 5.53 -0.46
N MET A 376 -5.78 4.31 -0.17
CA MET A 376 -4.37 4.05 0.15
C MET A 376 -3.47 4.33 -1.05
N ALA A 377 -3.89 3.94 -2.27
CA ALA A 377 -3.13 4.26 -3.48
C ALA A 377 -3.00 5.77 -3.70
N MET A 378 -4.08 6.53 -3.50
CA MET A 378 -4.05 8.00 -3.55
C MET A 378 -3.06 8.57 -2.52
N ALA A 379 -3.10 8.08 -1.28
CA ALA A 379 -2.19 8.53 -0.23
C ALA A 379 -0.73 8.20 -0.56
N MET A 380 -0.44 6.99 -1.06
CA MET A 380 0.90 6.54 -1.41
C MET A 380 1.47 7.25 -2.65
N HIS A 381 0.62 7.52 -3.64
CA HIS A 381 0.97 8.31 -4.83
C HIS A 381 1.44 9.71 -4.43
N GLN A 382 0.73 10.36 -3.51
CA GLN A 382 1.12 11.69 -3.02
C GLN A 382 2.43 11.73 -2.23
N GLN A 383 2.86 10.59 -1.68
CA GLN A 383 4.18 10.46 -1.03
C GLN A 383 5.29 10.11 -2.03
N ASN A 384 4.99 10.04 -3.34
CA ASN A 384 5.90 9.57 -4.38
C ASN A 384 6.45 8.15 -4.12
N LEU A 385 5.66 7.29 -3.46
CA LEU A 385 6.06 5.91 -3.14
C LEU A 385 5.51 4.87 -4.12
N LEU A 386 4.54 5.23 -4.96
CA LEU A 386 3.99 4.37 -6.00
C LEU A 386 4.65 4.62 -7.35
N ALA A 387 5.01 3.54 -8.01
CA ALA A 387 5.52 3.55 -9.37
C ALA A 387 4.39 3.37 -10.38
N LEU A 388 4.27 4.33 -11.29
CA LEU A 388 3.28 4.31 -12.36
C LEU A 388 3.91 3.73 -13.64
N PRO A 389 3.13 3.01 -14.48
CA PRO A 389 3.57 2.60 -15.81
C PRO A 389 3.79 3.82 -16.71
N THR A 390 4.64 3.66 -17.73
CA THR A 390 4.84 4.69 -18.75
C THR A 390 3.69 4.73 -19.77
N ALA A 391 3.07 3.58 -20.03
CA ALA A 391 1.99 3.44 -20.98
C ALA A 391 0.64 3.49 -20.26
N PHE A 392 -0.31 4.24 -20.83
CA PHE A 392 -1.63 4.46 -20.24
C PHE A 392 -2.55 3.24 -20.38
N ASP A 393 -2.44 2.53 -21.50
CA ASP A 393 -3.17 1.32 -21.87
C ASP A 393 -2.74 0.07 -21.08
N ALA A 394 -1.64 0.16 -20.33
CA ALA A 394 -1.13 -0.89 -19.47
C ALA A 394 -2.21 -1.52 -18.55
N SER A 395 -2.05 -2.81 -18.27
CA SER A 395 -2.84 -3.52 -17.27
C SER A 395 -2.74 -2.84 -15.90
N LEU A 396 -3.69 -3.16 -15.00
CA LEU A 396 -3.75 -2.53 -13.67
C LEU A 396 -2.42 -2.69 -12.91
N LEU A 397 -1.79 -3.86 -13.02
CA LEU A 397 -0.45 -4.13 -12.54
C LEU A 397 0.41 -4.58 -13.72
N THR A 398 1.59 -4.02 -13.87
CA THR A 398 2.58 -4.42 -14.87
C THR A 398 3.92 -4.74 -14.22
N GLU A 399 4.63 -5.68 -14.82
CA GLU A 399 6.03 -5.94 -14.48
C GLU A 399 6.93 -4.85 -15.06
N ASP A 400 7.91 -4.40 -14.26
CA ASP A 400 8.89 -3.44 -14.74
C ASP A 400 9.98 -4.15 -15.57
N SER A 401 10.14 -3.74 -16.82
CA SER A 401 11.11 -4.35 -17.74
C SER A 401 12.58 -3.96 -17.47
N LYS A 402 12.83 -2.89 -16.72
CA LYS A 402 14.17 -2.38 -16.41
C LYS A 402 14.76 -3.06 -15.18
N TYR A 403 13.91 -3.45 -14.23
CA TYR A 403 14.33 -4.08 -12.99
C TYR A 403 13.84 -5.53 -12.91
N ARG A 404 14.78 -6.48 -12.93
CA ARG A 404 14.44 -7.89 -12.69
C ARG A 404 13.82 -8.12 -11.30
N GLY A 405 12.93 -9.11 -11.23
CA GLY A 405 12.30 -9.63 -10.02
C GLY A 405 10.94 -8.97 -9.72
N ALA A 406 10.56 -8.94 -8.44
CA ALA A 406 9.25 -8.48 -7.95
C ALA A 406 8.93 -6.98 -8.14
N ALA A 407 9.64 -6.25 -9.01
CA ALA A 407 9.31 -4.87 -9.33
C ALA A 407 8.02 -4.81 -10.15
N ARG A 408 7.02 -4.08 -9.64
CA ARG A 408 5.73 -3.88 -10.30
C ARG A 408 5.40 -2.40 -10.37
N ARG A 409 4.61 -2.02 -11.37
CA ARG A 409 4.04 -0.67 -11.55
C ARG A 409 2.51 -0.77 -11.51
N LEU A 410 1.88 0.16 -10.80
CA LEU A 410 0.43 0.22 -10.65
C LEU A 410 -0.13 1.30 -11.59
N ASN A 411 -1.05 0.94 -12.47
CA ASN A 411 -1.77 1.90 -13.29
C ASN A 411 -2.78 2.68 -12.42
N TYR A 412 -2.25 3.70 -11.73
CA TYR A 412 -2.98 4.54 -10.79
C TYR A 412 -4.17 5.26 -11.44
N ALA A 413 -4.01 5.73 -12.69
CA ALA A 413 -5.10 6.35 -13.43
C ALA A 413 -6.25 5.36 -13.67
N ARG A 414 -5.93 4.16 -14.18
CA ARG A 414 -6.91 3.09 -14.38
C ARG A 414 -7.59 2.67 -13.08
N LEU A 415 -6.85 2.59 -11.97
CA LEU A 415 -7.40 2.27 -10.66
C LEU A 415 -8.50 3.26 -10.25
N ILE A 416 -8.23 4.57 -10.38
CA ILE A 416 -9.21 5.61 -10.06
C ILE A 416 -10.41 5.55 -11.00
N ILE A 417 -10.17 5.46 -12.31
CA ILE A 417 -11.25 5.42 -13.31
C ILE A 417 -12.17 4.21 -13.06
N LEU A 418 -11.62 3.02 -12.82
CA LEU A 418 -12.42 1.82 -12.53
C LEU A 418 -13.25 1.95 -11.24
N TYR A 419 -12.74 2.67 -10.24
CA TYR A 419 -13.48 2.93 -9.01
C TYR A 419 -14.62 3.93 -9.24
N VAL A 420 -14.35 5.03 -9.93
CA VAL A 420 -15.29 6.13 -10.17
C VAL A 420 -16.44 5.72 -11.10
N ARG A 421 -16.17 4.89 -12.11
CA ARG A 421 -17.18 4.35 -13.03
C ARG A 421 -18.42 3.74 -12.37
N ARG A 422 -18.29 3.26 -11.14
CA ARG A 422 -19.41 2.68 -10.39
C ARG A 422 -20.48 3.69 -9.98
N PHE A 423 -20.13 4.97 -9.86
CA PHE A 423 -21.01 6.01 -9.32
C PHE A 423 -20.99 7.32 -10.11
N GLU A 424 -20.22 7.43 -11.19
CA GLU A 424 -20.02 8.70 -11.89
C GLU A 424 -21.30 9.29 -12.50
N THR A 425 -22.25 8.45 -12.89
CA THR A 425 -23.56 8.88 -13.42
C THR A 425 -24.53 9.34 -12.33
N THR A 426 -24.34 8.91 -11.08
CA THR A 426 -25.22 9.25 -9.95
C THR A 426 -24.64 10.35 -9.05
N ASP A 427 -23.32 10.38 -8.90
CA ASP A 427 -22.57 11.21 -7.94
C ASP A 427 -21.46 12.00 -8.66
N ILE A 428 -21.87 12.85 -9.62
CA ILE A 428 -20.98 13.62 -10.51
C ILE A 428 -19.97 14.46 -9.72
N LYS A 429 -20.40 15.11 -8.63
CA LYS A 429 -19.55 16.00 -7.83
C LYS A 429 -18.41 15.23 -7.17
N GLU A 430 -18.72 14.06 -6.62
CA GLU A 430 -17.77 13.14 -6.02
C GLU A 430 -16.80 12.63 -7.10
N ALA A 431 -17.31 12.18 -8.25
CA ALA A 431 -16.52 11.70 -9.38
C ALA A 431 -15.47 12.72 -9.84
N LEU A 432 -15.86 13.99 -10.04
CA LEU A 432 -14.94 15.07 -10.40
C LEU A 432 -13.79 15.22 -9.38
N ASN A 433 -14.07 15.05 -8.09
CA ASN A 433 -13.04 15.16 -7.05
C ASN A 433 -12.05 14.00 -7.06
N TYR A 434 -12.46 12.80 -7.46
CA TYR A 434 -11.53 11.70 -7.70
C TYR A 434 -10.72 11.93 -8.98
N TYR A 435 -11.35 12.35 -10.07
CA TYR A 435 -10.64 12.67 -11.31
C TYR A 435 -9.61 13.80 -11.14
N TYR A 436 -9.85 14.74 -10.23
CA TYR A 436 -8.88 15.80 -9.92
C TYR A 436 -7.53 15.26 -9.41
N PHE A 437 -7.46 14.03 -8.91
CA PHE A 437 -6.17 13.38 -8.56
C PHE A 437 -5.34 12.96 -9.77
N LEU A 438 -5.91 13.01 -10.98
CA LEU A 438 -5.25 12.70 -12.24
C LEU A 438 -4.72 13.95 -12.96
N ARG A 439 -4.93 15.15 -12.41
CA ARG A 439 -4.60 16.43 -13.06
C ARG A 439 -3.12 16.65 -13.40
N GLU A 440 -2.22 15.94 -12.73
CA GLU A 440 -0.76 16.01 -12.98
C GLU A 440 -0.28 14.89 -13.91
N ILE A 441 -1.16 13.95 -14.27
CA ILE A 441 -0.85 12.82 -15.13
C ILE A 441 -1.25 13.17 -16.55
N LYS A 442 -0.31 12.96 -17.47
CA LYS A 442 -0.50 13.22 -18.88
C LYS A 442 -0.80 11.93 -19.63
N GLY A 443 -1.71 12.02 -20.59
CA GLY A 443 -2.04 10.95 -21.53
C GLY A 443 -0.95 10.78 -22.60
N PRO A 444 -1.16 9.84 -23.54
CA PRO A 444 -0.21 9.55 -24.62
C PRO A 444 0.10 10.77 -25.51
N GLU A 445 -0.87 11.66 -25.69
CA GLU A 445 -0.75 12.89 -26.50
C GLU A 445 -0.42 14.13 -25.65
N ASP A 446 0.22 13.94 -24.49
CA ASP A 446 0.51 15.00 -23.50
C ASP A 446 -0.74 15.67 -22.89
N GLU A 447 -1.92 15.08 -23.14
CA GLU A 447 -3.21 15.60 -22.69
C GLU A 447 -3.42 15.42 -21.19
N ASN A 448 -4.12 16.37 -20.56
CA ASN A 448 -4.41 16.28 -19.14
C ASN A 448 -5.48 15.21 -18.87
N LEU A 449 -5.15 14.16 -18.11
CA LEU A 449 -6.09 13.06 -17.83
C LEU A 449 -7.32 13.50 -17.03
N PHE A 450 -7.22 14.54 -16.20
CA PHE A 450 -8.39 15.11 -15.54
C PHE A 450 -9.36 15.68 -16.59
N ALA A 451 -8.87 16.48 -17.53
CA ALA A 451 -9.70 17.06 -18.59
C ALA A 451 -10.37 15.97 -19.44
N MET A 452 -9.63 14.91 -19.79
CA MET A 452 -10.16 13.76 -20.53
C MET A 452 -11.27 13.03 -19.78
N CYS A 453 -11.08 12.72 -18.50
CA CYS A 453 -12.11 12.04 -17.71
C CYS A 453 -13.36 12.92 -17.54
N VAL A 454 -13.20 14.24 -17.41
CA VAL A 454 -14.33 15.17 -17.32
C VAL A 454 -15.08 15.28 -18.66
N ALA A 455 -14.36 15.32 -19.78
CA ALA A 455 -14.96 15.30 -21.11
C ALA A 455 -15.77 14.02 -21.33
N ASP A 456 -15.19 12.85 -21.05
CA ASP A 456 -15.90 11.57 -21.15
C ASP A 456 -17.12 11.50 -20.23
N LEU A 457 -17.00 11.97 -18.98
CA LEU A 457 -18.12 12.03 -18.05
C LEU A 457 -19.27 12.92 -18.56
N ALA A 458 -18.95 14.05 -19.19
CA ALA A 458 -19.95 14.93 -19.79
C ALA A 458 -20.68 14.24 -20.93
N GLN A 459 -19.96 13.50 -21.77
CA GLN A 459 -20.55 12.73 -22.86
C GLN A 459 -21.46 11.60 -22.36
N GLU A 460 -21.06 10.91 -21.29
CA GLU A 460 -21.85 9.80 -20.76
C GLU A 460 -23.10 10.27 -19.99
N THR A 461 -22.98 11.37 -19.24
CA THR A 461 -24.11 11.90 -18.46
C THR A 461 -25.03 12.84 -19.23
N GLN A 462 -24.54 13.45 -20.31
CA GLN A 462 -25.22 14.52 -21.06
C GLN A 462 -25.62 15.72 -20.16
N GLN A 463 -24.97 15.88 -19.00
CA GLN A 463 -25.24 16.96 -18.03
C GLN A 463 -24.26 18.14 -18.20
N PHE A 464 -24.08 18.61 -19.43
CA PHE A 464 -23.14 19.69 -19.77
C PHE A 464 -23.38 20.96 -18.95
N ALA A 465 -24.64 21.37 -18.76
CA ALA A 465 -24.99 22.57 -18.00
C ALA A 465 -24.60 22.49 -16.51
N VAL A 466 -24.61 21.28 -15.92
CA VAL A 466 -24.21 21.06 -14.52
C VAL A 466 -22.68 21.06 -14.40
N LEU A 467 -22.01 20.39 -15.33
CA LEU A 467 -20.55 20.25 -15.34
C LEU A 467 -19.84 21.57 -15.67
N PHE A 468 -20.25 22.20 -16.79
CA PHE A 468 -19.56 23.33 -17.40
C PHE A 468 -20.30 24.66 -17.25
N GLY A 469 -21.54 24.64 -16.77
CA GLY A 469 -22.35 25.84 -16.67
C GLY A 469 -23.11 26.16 -17.95
N HIS A 470 -23.70 27.35 -18.02
CA HIS A 470 -24.50 27.79 -19.17
C HIS A 470 -24.35 29.30 -19.39
N LEU A 471 -24.64 29.76 -20.61
CA LEU A 471 -24.71 31.18 -20.93
C LEU A 471 -26.09 31.74 -20.56
N ARG A 472 -26.10 32.90 -19.90
CA ARG A 472 -27.31 33.70 -19.70
C ARG A 472 -27.65 34.49 -20.96
N GLN A 473 -28.85 35.06 -20.99
CA GLN A 473 -29.33 35.91 -22.10
C GLN A 473 -28.48 37.17 -22.33
N ASP A 474 -27.69 37.58 -21.33
CA ASP A 474 -26.73 38.69 -21.41
C ASP A 474 -25.35 38.28 -21.98
N GLY A 475 -25.18 37.00 -22.34
CA GLY A 475 -23.92 36.43 -22.81
C GLY A 475 -22.92 36.13 -21.68
N CYS A 476 -23.28 36.36 -20.41
CA CYS A 476 -22.41 36.02 -19.29
C CYS A 476 -22.52 34.53 -18.94
N ARG A 477 -21.37 33.89 -18.75
CA ARG A 477 -21.28 32.49 -18.29
C ARG A 477 -21.64 32.36 -16.81
N VAL A 478 -22.57 31.45 -16.53
CA VAL A 478 -22.85 30.96 -15.17
C VAL A 478 -21.91 29.78 -14.90
N PRO A 479 -21.13 29.80 -13.81
CA PRO A 479 -20.23 28.71 -13.45
C PRO A 479 -20.95 27.37 -13.25
N GLY A 480 -20.31 26.29 -13.68
CA GLY A 480 -20.67 24.90 -13.38
C GLY A 480 -19.81 24.31 -12.25
N LEU A 481 -19.86 22.98 -12.11
CA LEU A 481 -19.05 22.26 -11.13
C LEU A 481 -17.55 22.38 -11.41
N ILE A 482 -17.13 22.44 -12.68
CA ILE A 482 -15.71 22.49 -13.05
C ILE A 482 -15.00 23.74 -12.52
N ASP A 483 -15.73 24.85 -12.38
CA ASP A 483 -15.20 26.12 -11.87
C ASP A 483 -14.78 26.01 -10.40
N THR A 484 -15.30 25.03 -9.67
CA THR A 484 -14.86 24.79 -8.28
C THR A 484 -13.42 24.29 -8.19
N PHE A 485 -12.86 23.79 -9.30
CA PHE A 485 -11.48 23.32 -9.42
C PHE A 485 -10.51 24.38 -9.97
N GLN A 486 -10.98 25.62 -10.17
CA GLN A 486 -10.12 26.72 -10.60
C GLN A 486 -8.98 26.93 -9.60
N GLY A 487 -7.75 26.73 -10.05
CA GLY A 487 -6.56 26.85 -9.20
C GLY A 487 -5.27 26.96 -10.02
N ALA A 488 -4.13 26.94 -9.33
CA ALA A 488 -2.82 27.12 -9.99
C ALA A 488 -2.46 26.04 -11.03
N GLN A 489 -3.11 24.87 -10.97
CA GLN A 489 -2.77 23.70 -11.80
C GLN A 489 -3.85 23.37 -12.84
N VAL A 490 -5.05 23.96 -12.73
CA VAL A 490 -6.18 23.62 -13.58
C VAL A 490 -6.92 24.91 -13.96
N ASP A 491 -7.02 25.13 -15.26
CA ASP A 491 -7.90 26.13 -15.84
C ASP A 491 -9.22 25.45 -16.28
N PRO A 492 -10.37 25.82 -15.68
CA PRO A 492 -11.67 25.29 -16.09
C PRO A 492 -11.97 25.50 -17.58
N LEU A 493 -11.50 26.61 -18.18
CA LEU A 493 -11.76 26.91 -19.59
C LEU A 493 -11.09 25.89 -20.52
N PHE A 494 -9.85 25.51 -20.21
CA PHE A 494 -9.14 24.45 -20.94
C PHE A 494 -9.88 23.10 -20.88
N VAL A 495 -10.49 22.78 -19.73
CA VAL A 495 -11.28 21.55 -19.59
C VAL A 495 -12.56 21.60 -20.43
N ILE A 496 -13.21 22.76 -20.50
CA ILE A 496 -14.41 22.97 -21.35
C ILE A 496 -14.04 22.87 -22.83
N GLU A 497 -12.94 23.48 -23.24
CA GLU A 497 -12.42 23.40 -24.61
C GLU A 497 -12.11 21.95 -25.00
N LYS A 498 -11.46 21.17 -24.11
CA LYS A 498 -11.23 19.76 -24.38
C LYS A 498 -12.54 18.97 -24.51
N ALA A 499 -13.54 19.27 -23.69
CA ALA A 499 -14.86 18.65 -23.84
C ALA A 499 -15.56 19.04 -25.15
N ALA A 500 -15.35 20.27 -25.64
CA ALA A 500 -15.85 20.72 -26.94
C ALA A 500 -15.20 19.95 -28.09
N SER A 501 -13.87 19.84 -28.09
CA SER A 501 -13.09 19.06 -29.06
C SER A 501 -13.53 17.59 -29.11
N VAL A 502 -13.73 16.96 -27.94
CA VAL A 502 -14.22 15.57 -27.88
C VAL A 502 -15.66 15.45 -28.40
N SER A 503 -16.51 16.46 -28.18
CA SER A 503 -17.88 16.49 -28.73
C SER A 503 -17.86 16.59 -30.26
N GLU A 504 -16.98 17.43 -30.79
CA GLU A 504 -16.77 17.62 -32.23
C GLU A 504 -16.27 16.34 -32.90
N GLU A 505 -15.27 15.67 -32.31
CA GLU A 505 -14.76 14.37 -32.79
C GLU A 505 -15.84 13.28 -32.85
N ARG A 506 -16.80 13.32 -31.91
CA ARG A 506 -17.95 12.39 -31.88
C ARG A 506 -19.12 12.80 -32.78
N GLY A 507 -19.02 13.94 -33.47
CA GLY A 507 -20.06 14.45 -34.35
C GLY A 507 -21.25 15.12 -33.65
N LEU A 508 -21.09 15.50 -32.37
CA LEU A 508 -22.11 16.21 -31.58
C LEU A 508 -21.94 17.72 -31.75
N THR A 509 -22.31 18.23 -32.93
CA THR A 509 -22.00 19.61 -33.33
C THR A 509 -22.69 20.67 -32.46
N GLU A 510 -23.94 20.46 -32.06
CA GLU A 510 -24.67 21.43 -31.21
C GLU A 510 -24.01 21.58 -29.84
N ASP A 511 -23.64 20.45 -29.21
CA ASP A 511 -22.96 20.45 -27.91
C ASP A 511 -21.55 21.06 -28.03
N ALA A 512 -20.82 20.74 -29.10
CA ALA A 512 -19.50 21.32 -29.36
C ALA A 512 -19.56 22.84 -29.46
N ILE A 513 -20.49 23.39 -30.24
CA ILE A 513 -20.68 24.86 -30.38
C ILE A 513 -20.99 25.49 -29.02
N ASN A 514 -21.94 24.92 -28.27
CA ASN A 514 -22.31 25.44 -26.95
C ASN A 514 -21.11 25.45 -25.98
N LEU A 515 -20.24 24.43 -26.05
CA LEU A 515 -19.05 24.34 -25.20
C LEU A 515 -17.94 25.30 -25.64
N TYR A 516 -17.73 25.50 -26.94
CA TYR A 516 -16.79 26.51 -27.45
C TYR A 516 -17.24 27.94 -27.08
N ASP A 517 -18.54 28.22 -27.17
CA ASP A 517 -19.10 29.49 -26.72
C ASP A 517 -18.89 29.70 -25.20
N LEU A 518 -18.96 28.61 -24.41
CA LEU A 518 -18.68 28.65 -22.97
C LEU A 518 -17.20 28.83 -22.63
N SER A 519 -16.27 28.28 -23.43
CA SER A 519 -14.83 28.46 -23.22
C SER A 519 -14.35 29.84 -23.68
N GLY A 520 -15.13 30.55 -24.48
CA GLY A 520 -14.78 31.85 -25.07
C GLY A 520 -13.87 31.73 -26.30
N VAL A 521 -13.73 30.52 -26.84
CA VAL A 521 -13.03 30.25 -28.10
C VAL A 521 -14.05 30.34 -29.23
N SER A 522 -14.02 31.41 -30.01
CA SER A 522 -14.86 31.53 -31.19
C SER A 522 -14.39 30.55 -32.27
N VAL A 523 -15.27 29.61 -32.67
CA VAL A 523 -15.07 28.69 -33.80
C VAL A 523 -15.13 29.49 -35.11
N LEU A 524 -14.05 30.19 -35.42
CA LEU A 524 -13.82 30.84 -36.71
C LEU A 524 -12.35 30.66 -37.06
N ASP A 525 -12.03 29.50 -37.63
CA ASP A 525 -11.28 29.36 -38.89
C ASP A 525 -11.25 27.91 -39.37
#